data_AF-A0A847E2X8-F1
#
_entry.id   AF-A0A847E2X8-F1
#
_cell.length_a   1.000
_cell.length_b   1.000
_cell.length_c   1.000
_cell.angle_alpha   90.00
_cell.angle_beta   90.00
_cell.angle_gamma   90.00
#
_symmetry.space_group_name_H-M   'P 1'
#
loop_
_entity.id
_entity.type
_entity.pdbx_description
1 polymer ?
#
loop_
_entity_poly.entity_id
_entity_poly.type
_entity_poly.pdbx_seq_one_letter_code
_entity_poly.pdbx_strand_id
1 'polypeptide(L)'
;MNSKGFTLIELIGVVVILAVILILTRPIIGTMMINSKKNAFEIQVKNLAVSLETEKLKNLSLDVESITILNINSIIEFDTTNFESFTVSLVGERVYLRVIGNNEYENLKACGTKNETFSGLIDDLTVCE
;
A
#
# COMPACT_ATOMS: atom_id res chain seq x y z
N MET A 1 13.51 -11.39 59.16
CA MET A 1 13.28 -11.16 57.71
C MET A 1 12.76 -9.73 57.56
N ASN A 2 13.58 -8.80 57.09
CA ASN A 2 13.27 -7.37 57.10
C ASN A 2 12.72 -6.96 55.73
N SER A 3 11.39 -7.01 55.58
CA SER A 3 10.72 -6.64 54.34
C SER A 3 10.57 -5.12 54.29
N LYS A 4 11.51 -4.43 53.68
CA LYS A 4 11.35 -3.01 53.33
C LYS A 4 10.33 -2.91 52.20
N GLY A 5 9.10 -2.52 52.54
CA GLY A 5 8.06 -2.22 51.57
C GLY A 5 8.31 -0.87 50.90
N PHE A 6 7.85 -0.73 49.66
CA PHE A 6 7.86 0.55 48.94
C PHE A 6 7.01 1.58 49.68
N THR A 7 7.53 2.80 49.81
CA THR A 7 6.76 3.91 50.38
C THR A 7 5.84 4.53 49.32
N LEU A 8 4.74 5.14 49.77
CA LEU A 8 3.75 5.75 48.88
C LEU A 8 4.38 6.83 47.98
N ILE A 9 5.34 7.58 48.52
CA ILE A 9 6.02 8.66 47.80
C ILE A 9 6.90 8.13 46.66
N GLU A 10 7.59 7.00 46.89
CA GLU A 10 8.41 6.36 45.86
C GLU A 10 7.53 5.82 44.73
N LEU A 11 6.37 5.23 45.07
CA LEU A 11 5.41 4.74 44.08
C LEU A 11 4.83 5.89 43.24
N ILE A 12 4.45 6.99 43.88
CA ILE A 12 3.87 8.16 43.21
C ILE A 12 4.89 8.80 42.28
N GLY A 13 6.16 8.91 42.69
CA GLY A 13 7.22 9.46 41.85
C GLY A 13 7.39 8.72 40.52
N VAL A 14 7.35 7.38 40.57
CA VAL A 14 7.44 6.55 39.35
C VAL A 14 6.22 6.74 38.44
N VAL A 15 5.01 6.78 39.01
CA VAL A 15 3.78 6.98 38.23
C VAL A 15 3.76 8.35 37.53
N VAL A 16 4.23 9.40 38.20
CA VAL A 16 4.32 10.75 37.62
C VAL A 16 5.29 10.78 36.44
N ILE A 17 6.47 10.18 36.58
CA ILE A 17 7.47 10.12 35.51
C ILE A 17 6.94 9.32 34.32
N LEU A 18 6.30 8.16 34.57
CA LEU A 18 5.67 7.36 33.52
C LEU A 18 4.57 8.13 32.78
N ALA A 19 3.73 8.89 33.49
CA ALA A 19 2.68 9.69 32.87
C ALA A 19 3.24 10.77 31.94
N VAL A 20 4.34 11.44 32.33
CA VAL A 20 5.01 12.45 31.49
C VAL A 20 5.61 11.81 30.23
N ILE A 21 6.27 10.65 30.36
CA ILE A 21 6.85 9.92 29.23
C ILE A 21 5.76 9.46 28.25
N LEU A 22 4.60 8.99 28.73
CA LEU A 22 3.49 8.56 27.87
C LEU A 22 2.87 9.72 27.06
N ILE A 23 2.90 10.95 27.57
CA ILE A 23 2.39 12.13 26.84
C ILE A 23 3.34 12.52 25.71
N LEU A 24 4.66 12.48 25.96
CA LEU A 24 5.67 12.87 24.97
C LEU A 24 5.89 11.82 23.88
N THR A 25 5.64 10.55 24.19
CA THR A 25 5.89 9.44 23.25
C THR A 25 4.77 9.21 22.25
N ARG A 26 3.71 10.04 22.21
CA ARG A 26 2.67 9.93 21.17
C ARG A 26 3.33 10.04 19.79
N PRO A 27 3.37 8.95 19.00
CA PRO A 27 4.14 8.96 17.77
C PRO A 27 3.39 9.70 16.66
N ILE A 28 4.13 10.24 15.70
CA ILE A 28 3.64 10.75 14.42
C ILE A 28 3.28 9.54 13.52
N ILE A 29 2.46 8.61 14.03
CA ILE A 29 2.12 7.34 13.36
C ILE A 29 1.26 7.55 12.12
N GLY A 30 0.45 8.61 12.09
CA GLY A 30 -0.51 8.84 11.01
C GLY A 30 0.15 8.96 9.63
N THR A 31 1.18 9.80 9.50
CA THR A 31 1.85 10.04 8.22
C THR A 31 2.76 8.87 7.81
N MET A 32 3.43 8.24 8.79
CA MET A 32 4.25 7.07 8.53
C MET A 32 3.40 5.89 8.04
N MET A 33 2.23 5.67 8.64
CA MET A 33 1.30 4.61 8.24
C MET A 33 0.71 4.85 6.84
N ILE A 34 0.35 6.09 6.50
CA ILE A 34 -0.11 6.44 5.14
C ILE A 34 1.00 6.19 4.11
N ASN A 35 2.23 6.61 4.39
CA ASN A 35 3.35 6.39 3.49
C ASN A 35 3.68 4.89 3.33
N SER A 36 3.61 4.11 4.42
CA SER A 36 3.76 2.65 4.35
C SER A 36 2.66 1.99 3.51
N LYS A 37 1.40 2.42 3.65
CA LYS A 37 0.29 1.95 2.82
C LYS A 37 0.48 2.29 1.34
N LYS A 38 0.86 3.54 1.05
CA LYS A 38 1.17 4.02 -0.29
C LYS A 38 2.28 3.19 -0.94
N ASN A 39 3.37 2.94 -0.22
CA ASN A 39 4.48 2.12 -0.71
C ASN A 39 4.07 0.66 -0.92
N ALA A 40 3.28 0.07 -0.01
CA ALA A 40 2.76 -1.28 -0.17
C ALA A 40 1.87 -1.38 -1.42
N PHE A 41 0.98 -0.40 -1.63
CA PHE A 41 0.13 -0.32 -2.80
C PHE A 41 0.94 -0.22 -4.11
N GLU A 42 1.96 0.64 -4.14
CA GLU A 42 2.86 0.77 -5.28
C GLU A 42 3.56 -0.54 -5.64
N ILE A 43 4.05 -1.27 -4.63
CA ILE A 43 4.66 -2.59 -4.82
C ILE A 43 3.67 -3.58 -5.40
N GLN A 44 2.41 -3.59 -4.93
CA GLN A 44 1.37 -4.47 -5.46
C GLN A 44 1.10 -4.21 -6.94
N VAL A 45 0.96 -2.94 -7.33
CA VAL A 45 0.73 -2.53 -8.73
C VAL A 45 1.94 -2.86 -9.60
N LYS A 46 3.16 -2.69 -9.09
CA LYS A 46 4.39 -3.09 -9.80
C LYS A 46 4.45 -4.60 -10.01
N ASN A 47 4.14 -5.39 -8.98
CA ASN A 47 4.09 -6.85 -9.10
C ASN A 47 3.04 -7.28 -10.11
N LEU A 48 1.89 -6.61 -10.13
CA LEU A 48 0.86 -6.85 -11.12
C LEU A 48 1.36 -6.59 -12.56
N ALA A 49 2.06 -5.48 -12.78
CA ALA A 49 2.64 -5.18 -14.10
C ALA A 49 3.65 -6.25 -14.53
N VAL A 50 4.50 -6.70 -13.61
CA VAL A 50 5.48 -7.77 -13.87
C VAL A 50 4.78 -9.09 -14.24
N SER A 51 3.74 -9.48 -13.49
CA SER A 51 2.99 -10.70 -13.77
C SER A 51 2.30 -10.64 -15.13
N LEU A 52 1.66 -9.53 -15.47
CA LEU A 52 1.00 -9.35 -16.76
C LEU A 52 1.99 -9.33 -17.94
N GLU A 53 3.14 -8.67 -17.78
CA GLU A 53 4.19 -8.73 -18.81
C GLU A 53 4.74 -10.15 -18.98
N THR A 54 4.92 -10.86 -17.88
CA THR A 54 5.42 -12.25 -17.92
C THR A 54 4.44 -13.16 -18.64
N GLU A 55 3.15 -13.03 -18.36
CA GLU A 55 2.13 -13.81 -19.06
C GLU A 55 2.01 -13.43 -20.53
N LYS A 56 2.11 -12.15 -20.88
CA LYS A 56 2.18 -11.70 -22.28
C LYS A 56 3.37 -12.31 -23.03
N LEU A 57 4.53 -12.43 -22.39
CA LEU A 57 5.72 -13.06 -22.99
C LEU A 57 5.54 -14.57 -23.19
N LYS A 58 4.85 -15.26 -22.26
CA LYS A 58 4.54 -16.69 -22.41
C LYS A 58 3.49 -16.94 -23.48
N ASN A 59 2.47 -16.07 -23.54
CA ASN A 59 1.32 -16.20 -24.42
C ASN A 59 1.22 -14.97 -25.31
N LEU A 60 1.94 -14.99 -26.44
CA LEU A 60 2.04 -13.85 -27.38
C LEU A 60 0.69 -13.38 -27.94
N SER A 61 -0.33 -14.24 -27.89
CA SER A 61 -1.71 -13.94 -28.32
C SER A 61 -2.60 -13.32 -27.23
N LEU A 62 -2.07 -13.06 -26.03
CA LEU A 62 -2.84 -12.40 -24.96
C LEU A 62 -3.10 -10.94 -25.33
N ASP A 63 -4.38 -10.60 -25.44
CA ASP A 63 -4.83 -9.22 -25.54
C ASP A 63 -4.87 -8.58 -24.15
N VAL A 64 -3.75 -7.97 -23.78
CA VAL A 64 -3.55 -7.29 -22.49
C VAL A 64 -4.51 -6.11 -22.28
N GLU A 65 -5.05 -5.49 -23.33
CA GLU A 65 -5.97 -4.35 -23.20
C GLU A 65 -7.38 -4.80 -22.80
N SER A 66 -7.72 -6.06 -23.04
CA SER A 66 -8.99 -6.66 -22.59
C SER A 66 -9.00 -7.01 -21.08
N ILE A 67 -7.85 -6.90 -20.41
CA ILE A 67 -7.71 -7.29 -19.01
C ILE A 67 -8.36 -6.24 -18.10
N THR A 68 -9.27 -6.71 -17.25
CA THR A 68 -10.04 -5.93 -16.28
C THR A 68 -10.04 -6.66 -14.94
N ILE A 69 -10.49 -5.97 -13.87
CA ILE A 69 -10.57 -6.57 -12.53
C ILE A 69 -11.40 -7.86 -12.48
N LEU A 70 -12.35 -8.04 -13.39
CA LEU A 70 -13.24 -9.20 -13.43
C LEU A 70 -12.56 -10.45 -14.03
N ASN A 71 -11.61 -10.27 -14.94
CA ASN A 71 -10.97 -11.37 -15.66
C ASN A 71 -9.51 -11.61 -15.23
N ILE A 72 -8.90 -10.69 -14.49
CA ILE A 72 -7.49 -10.79 -14.10
C ILE A 72 -7.19 -12.06 -13.29
N ASN A 73 -8.11 -12.48 -12.42
CA ASN A 73 -7.98 -13.70 -11.62
C ASN A 73 -7.97 -14.99 -12.45
N SER A 74 -8.48 -14.94 -13.69
CA SER A 74 -8.44 -16.08 -14.62
C SER A 74 -7.13 -16.20 -15.39
N ILE A 75 -6.31 -15.14 -15.35
CA ILE A 75 -5.03 -15.04 -16.07
C ILE A 75 -3.89 -15.21 -15.07
N ILE A 76 -4.01 -14.60 -13.90
CA ILE A 76 -3.01 -14.64 -12.83
C ILE A 76 -3.71 -14.78 -11.48
N GLU A 77 -3.06 -15.51 -10.56
CA GLU A 77 -3.50 -15.54 -9.16
C GLU A 77 -3.17 -14.20 -8.49
N PHE A 78 -4.13 -13.30 -8.48
CA PHE A 78 -4.00 -11.96 -7.90
C PHE A 78 -5.20 -11.64 -7.01
N ASP A 79 -4.94 -11.13 -5.81
CA ASP A 79 -6.00 -10.72 -4.90
C ASP A 79 -6.54 -9.34 -5.30
N THR A 80 -7.78 -9.32 -5.79
CA THR A 80 -8.47 -8.12 -6.26
C THR A 80 -9.32 -7.44 -5.18
N THR A 81 -9.39 -7.99 -3.96
CA THR A 81 -10.29 -7.50 -2.89
C THR A 81 -10.03 -6.04 -2.50
N ASN A 82 -8.76 -5.61 -2.51
CA ASN A 82 -8.34 -4.27 -2.12
C ASN A 82 -8.24 -3.29 -3.30
N PHE A 83 -8.92 -3.58 -4.41
CA PHE A 83 -8.86 -2.76 -5.62
C PHE A 83 -10.26 -2.51 -6.17
N GLU A 84 -10.49 -1.29 -6.61
CA GLU A 84 -11.77 -0.86 -7.20
C GLU A 84 -11.76 -1.05 -8.71
N SER A 85 -10.69 -0.60 -9.37
CA SER A 85 -10.55 -0.72 -10.82
C SER A 85 -9.12 -0.97 -11.25
N PHE A 86 -9.00 -1.67 -12.37
CA PHE A 86 -7.77 -1.89 -13.11
C PHE A 86 -8.02 -1.56 -14.57
N THR A 87 -7.12 -0.77 -15.14
CA THR A 87 -7.05 -0.54 -16.58
C THR A 87 -5.65 -0.84 -17.04
N VAL A 88 -5.54 -1.72 -18.03
CA VAL A 88 -4.30 -2.13 -18.65
C VAL A 88 -4.25 -1.51 -20.04
N SER A 89 -3.13 -0.90 -20.39
CA SER A 89 -2.93 -0.27 -21.69
C SER A 89 -1.52 -0.54 -22.18
N LEU A 90 -1.32 -0.50 -23.50
CA LEU A 90 0.00 -0.63 -24.10
C LEU A 90 0.54 0.75 -24.50
N VAL A 91 1.62 1.16 -23.85
CA VAL A 91 2.40 2.33 -24.25
C VAL A 91 3.66 1.80 -24.94
N GLY A 92 3.58 1.65 -26.27
CA GLY A 92 4.58 0.94 -27.06
C GLY A 92 4.52 -0.56 -26.81
N GLU A 93 5.64 -1.18 -26.41
CA GLU A 93 5.70 -2.62 -26.08
C GLU A 93 5.49 -2.93 -24.59
N ARG A 94 5.43 -1.90 -23.74
CA ARG A 94 5.36 -2.05 -22.27
C ARG A 94 3.92 -2.02 -21.78
N VAL A 95 3.67 -2.80 -20.73
CA VAL A 95 2.37 -2.79 -20.05
C VAL A 95 2.31 -1.60 -19.11
N TYR A 96 1.34 -0.72 -19.34
CA TYR A 96 1.02 0.41 -18.49
C TYR A 96 -0.28 0.12 -17.74
N LEU A 97 -0.24 0.21 -16.42
CA LEU A 97 -1.37 0.02 -15.54
C LEU A 97 -1.89 1.34 -15.02
N ARG A 98 -3.20 1.41 -14.80
CA ARG A 98 -3.87 2.40 -13.95
C ARG A 98 -4.77 1.64 -12.99
N VAL A 99 -4.61 1.93 -11.71
CA VAL A 99 -5.22 1.17 -10.62
C VAL A 99 -5.79 2.14 -9.59
N ILE A 100 -7.02 1.86 -9.15
CA ILE A 100 -7.67 2.57 -8.04
C ILE A 100 -7.86 1.57 -6.90
N GLY A 101 -7.40 1.94 -5.70
CA GLY A 101 -7.48 1.12 -4.50
C GLY A 101 -8.86 1.15 -3.85
N ASN A 102 -9.21 0.05 -3.17
CA ASN A 102 -10.41 -0.12 -2.36
C ASN A 102 -10.01 -0.63 -0.95
N ASN A 103 -10.93 -0.62 0.00
CA ASN A 103 -10.76 -1.16 1.35
C ASN A 103 -9.47 -0.64 2.03
N GLU A 104 -8.42 -1.47 2.09
CA GLU A 104 -7.14 -1.10 2.72
C GLU A 104 -6.41 0.06 2.03
N TYR A 105 -6.65 0.22 0.72
CA TYR A 105 -6.06 1.24 -0.17
C TYR A 105 -7.07 2.26 -0.66
N GLU A 106 -8.21 2.41 0.02
CA GLU A 106 -9.19 3.45 -0.28
C GLU A 106 -8.51 4.83 -0.38
N ASN A 107 -8.97 5.65 -1.33
CA ASN A 107 -8.42 6.98 -1.65
C ASN A 107 -7.00 6.98 -2.26
N LEU A 108 -6.45 5.82 -2.63
CA LEU A 108 -5.19 5.73 -3.36
C LEU A 108 -5.41 5.38 -4.83
N LYS A 109 -4.63 6.00 -5.71
CA LYS A 109 -4.47 5.61 -7.11
C LYS A 109 -3.00 5.41 -7.45
N ALA A 110 -2.75 4.54 -8.41
CA ALA A 110 -1.40 4.31 -8.92
C ALA A 110 -1.44 3.99 -10.41
N CYS A 111 -0.33 4.28 -11.08
CA CYS A 111 -0.18 4.01 -12.49
C CYS A 111 1.27 3.90 -12.91
N GLY A 112 1.50 3.29 -14.06
CA GLY A 112 2.81 3.20 -14.65
C GLY A 112 3.14 1.80 -15.13
N THR A 113 4.43 1.55 -15.32
CA THR A 113 4.99 0.27 -15.80
C THR A 113 5.73 -0.43 -14.68
N LYS A 114 6.23 -1.65 -14.93
CA LYS A 114 7.06 -2.40 -13.96
C LYS A 114 8.28 -1.63 -13.43
N ASN A 115 8.80 -0.67 -14.18
CA ASN A 115 10.02 0.07 -13.83
C ASN A 115 9.72 1.44 -13.23
N GLU A 116 8.59 2.02 -13.62
CA GLU A 116 8.21 3.40 -13.31
C GLU A 116 6.74 3.37 -12.90
N THR A 117 6.48 3.20 -11.60
CA THR A 117 5.14 3.24 -11.02
C THR A 117 5.06 4.45 -10.10
N PHE A 118 3.98 5.19 -10.20
CA PHE A 118 3.68 6.34 -9.36
C PHE A 118 2.40 6.05 -8.60
N SER A 119 2.42 6.26 -7.29
CA SER A 119 1.27 6.11 -6.42
C SER A 119 0.93 7.45 -5.74
N GLY A 120 -0.30 7.64 -5.30
CA GLY A 120 -0.71 8.82 -4.54
C GLY A 120 -2.20 8.85 -4.24
N LEU A 121 -2.68 9.99 -3.75
CA LEU A 121 -4.10 10.18 -3.45
C LEU A 121 -4.90 10.31 -4.75
N ILE A 122 -6.15 9.88 -4.75
CA ILE A 122 -7.03 9.96 -5.94
C ILE A 122 -7.17 11.41 -6.43
N ASP A 123 -7.29 12.37 -5.51
CA ASP A 123 -7.45 13.80 -5.81
C ASP A 123 -6.15 14.51 -6.25
N ASP A 124 -5.00 13.84 -6.14
CA ASP A 124 -3.72 14.40 -6.59
C ASP A 124 -3.64 14.33 -8.11
N LEU A 125 -3.89 15.45 -8.79
CA LEU A 125 -3.84 15.53 -10.26
C LEU A 125 -2.46 15.16 -10.81
N THR A 126 -1.38 15.37 -10.05
CA THR A 126 -0.01 15.07 -10.52
C THR A 126 0.29 13.59 -10.66
N VAL A 127 -0.60 12.73 -10.14
CA VAL A 127 -0.48 11.28 -10.17
C VAL A 127 -1.34 10.76 -11.33
N CYS A 128 -0.68 10.14 -12.32
CA CYS A 128 -1.31 9.51 -13.49
C CYS A 128 -1.85 10.45 -14.57
N GLU A 129 -1.31 11.67 -14.66
CA GLU A 129 -1.41 12.54 -15.85
C GLU A 129 -0.47 12.11 -16.98
#